data_AF-A0A0S4JKR4-F1
#
_entry.id   AF-A0A0S4JKR4-F1
#
_cell.length_a   1.000
_cell.length_b   1.000
_cell.length_c   1.000
_cell.angle_alpha   90.00
_cell.angle_beta   90.00
_cell.angle_gamma   90.00
#
_symmetry.space_group_name_H-M   'P 1'
#
loop_
_entity.id
_entity.type
_entity.pdbx_description
1 polymer ?
#
loop_
_entity_poly.entity_id
_entity_poly.type
_entity_poly.pdbx_seq_one_letter_code
_entity_poly.pdbx_strand_id
1 'polypeptide(L)'
;MPKYFFQPQGPNYRAPNASLYEVATLNDIHTMNFLEYYNSQQGLLILEPQQQIQQWFCCLVRVADGWLYYGAPPNAYSPLTLTDGFSSANVCSIYNNYNNAVVTLGTTTTTNVNFNTLTLAEISQFGSFTTGSQCTAPDNEFGNNTITLYKRVSPPPYLITLYGPGVPLPSASYALATLADVQSEAFGAAYNAAGGINVTGFESDISMCCVLQVTEGWLYNTNPGYYPLSPYTTGLAPNHEACAAFMSSQLSLIGIMGGAEVGFTTLNSTTTSHFTTNSTNPCSSTITSIAILKRLY
;
A
#
# COMPACT_ATOMS: atom_id res chain seq x y z
N MET A 1 3.06 -4.94 3.23
CA MET A 1 3.52 -3.75 2.53
C MET A 1 3.64 -4.20 1.08
N PRO A 2 3.15 -3.48 0.08
CA PRO A 2 3.15 -3.99 -1.29
C PRO A 2 4.56 -4.46 -1.70
N LYS A 3 4.67 -5.60 -2.39
CA LYS A 3 5.98 -6.07 -2.90
C LYS A 3 6.50 -5.10 -3.97
N TYR A 4 5.58 -4.56 -4.76
CA TYR A 4 5.79 -3.53 -5.76
C TYR A 4 4.67 -2.50 -5.68
N PHE A 5 5.00 -1.22 -5.82
CA PHE A 5 4.02 -0.14 -5.88
C PHE A 5 4.60 1.06 -6.62
N PHE A 6 3.71 1.91 -7.09
CA PHE A 6 4.05 3.21 -7.63
C PHE A 6 3.92 4.29 -6.57
N GLN A 7 4.84 5.25 -6.57
CA GLN A 7 4.71 6.44 -5.76
C GLN A 7 5.27 7.66 -6.50
N PRO A 8 4.56 8.79 -6.47
CA PRO A 8 5.10 10.07 -6.91
C PRO A 8 6.42 10.44 -6.22
N GLN A 9 7.36 10.97 -6.99
CA GLN A 9 8.57 11.61 -6.47
C GLN A 9 8.56 13.09 -6.87
N GLY A 10 8.94 13.94 -5.92
CA GLY A 10 9.07 15.38 -6.10
C GLY A 10 9.21 16.10 -4.75
N PRO A 11 9.42 17.42 -4.75
CA PRO A 11 9.63 18.20 -3.52
C PRO A 11 8.47 18.12 -2.51
N ASN A 12 7.26 17.79 -2.99
CA ASN A 12 6.05 17.70 -2.19
C ASN A 12 5.68 16.26 -1.81
N TYR A 13 6.46 15.27 -2.24
CA TYR A 13 6.18 13.87 -1.99
C TYR A 13 7.22 13.27 -1.07
N ARG A 14 6.75 12.45 -0.13
CA ARG A 14 7.63 11.76 0.78
C ARG A 14 8.34 10.63 0.04
N ALA A 15 9.64 10.50 0.23
CA ALA A 15 10.33 9.29 -0.21
C ALA A 15 9.90 8.09 0.66
N PRO A 16 9.73 6.89 0.08
CA PRO A 16 9.47 5.70 0.87
C PRO A 16 10.66 5.38 1.76
N ASN A 17 10.41 4.60 2.81
CA ASN A 17 11.46 4.19 3.72
C ASN A 17 12.53 3.34 2.99
N ALA A 18 13.72 3.91 2.82
CA ALA A 18 14.84 3.29 2.11
C ALA A 18 15.34 1.98 2.77
N SER A 19 15.02 1.71 4.03
CA SER A 19 15.34 0.43 4.67
C SER A 19 14.38 -0.70 4.26
N LEU A 20 13.24 -0.35 3.67
CA LEU A 20 12.19 -1.30 3.27
C LEU A 20 12.02 -1.37 1.75
N TYR A 21 12.33 -0.28 1.05
CA TYR A 21 12.11 -0.15 -0.38
C TYR A 21 13.30 0.48 -1.10
N GLU A 22 13.51 0.00 -2.32
CA GLU A 22 14.41 0.60 -3.30
C GLU A 22 13.65 0.86 -4.60
N VAL A 23 14.21 1.70 -5.46
CA VAL A 23 13.68 1.87 -6.82
C VAL A 23 13.88 0.56 -7.57
N ALA A 24 12.80 0.01 -8.14
CA ALA A 24 12.87 -1.25 -8.87
C ALA A 24 13.77 -1.11 -10.11
N THR A 25 14.52 -2.16 -10.41
CA THR A 25 15.32 -2.26 -11.64
C THR A 25 14.48 -2.83 -12.78
N LEU A 26 14.94 -2.67 -14.02
CA LEU A 26 14.38 -3.35 -15.19
C LEU A 26 14.44 -4.88 -15.01
N ASN A 27 15.54 -5.37 -14.45
CA ASN A 27 15.70 -6.80 -14.15
C ASN A 27 14.65 -7.30 -13.16
N ASP A 28 14.26 -6.50 -12.16
CA ASP A 28 13.20 -6.88 -11.20
C ASP A 28 11.85 -7.09 -11.89
N ILE A 29 11.52 -6.25 -12.88
CA ILE A 29 10.28 -6.30 -13.66
C ILE A 29 10.23 -7.54 -14.55
N HIS A 30 11.39 -7.99 -15.07
CA HIS A 30 11.51 -9.18 -15.91
C HIS A 30 11.45 -10.50 -15.14
N THR A 31 11.18 -10.48 -13.84
CA THR A 31 11.10 -11.69 -13.02
C THR A 31 9.70 -12.30 -12.97
N MET A 32 9.63 -13.63 -12.86
CA MET A 32 8.38 -14.34 -12.51
C MET A 32 7.77 -13.82 -11.20
N ASN A 33 8.62 -13.43 -10.26
CA ASN A 33 8.25 -12.85 -8.97
C ASN A 33 7.47 -11.53 -9.08
N PHE A 34 7.76 -10.71 -10.10
CA PHE A 34 7.00 -9.52 -10.41
C PHE A 34 5.68 -9.88 -11.09
N LEU A 35 5.73 -10.76 -12.09
CA LEU A 35 4.57 -11.25 -12.84
C LEU A 35 3.48 -11.82 -11.92
N GLU A 36 3.84 -12.73 -11.02
CA GLU A 36 2.93 -13.35 -10.06
C GLU A 36 2.29 -12.32 -9.13
N TYR A 37 3.11 -11.40 -8.61
CA TYR A 37 2.61 -10.35 -7.73
C TYR A 37 1.63 -9.44 -8.46
N TYR A 38 2.01 -8.91 -9.61
CA TYR A 38 1.17 -8.04 -10.44
C TYR A 38 -0.18 -8.70 -10.74
N ASN A 39 -0.16 -9.94 -11.23
CA ASN A 39 -1.37 -10.67 -11.60
C ASN A 39 -2.25 -11.00 -10.39
N SER A 40 -1.65 -11.31 -9.23
CA SER A 40 -2.41 -11.55 -8.00
C SER A 40 -3.13 -10.31 -7.47
N GLN A 41 -2.60 -9.12 -7.77
CA GLN A 41 -3.18 -7.84 -7.37
C GLN A 41 -4.01 -7.19 -8.49
N GLN A 42 -4.05 -7.79 -9.69
CA GLN A 42 -4.65 -7.22 -10.91
C GLN A 42 -4.11 -5.83 -11.25
N GLY A 43 -2.80 -5.61 -11.02
CA GLY A 43 -2.16 -4.31 -11.16
C GLY A 43 -1.19 -4.02 -10.02
N LEU A 44 -0.87 -2.74 -9.84
CA LEU A 44 -0.02 -2.24 -8.75
C LEU A 44 -0.71 -1.09 -8.03
N LEU A 45 -0.48 -0.99 -6.72
CA LEU A 45 -0.98 0.13 -5.95
C LEU A 45 -0.21 1.41 -6.28
N ILE A 46 -0.92 2.55 -6.34
CA ILE A 46 -0.32 3.87 -6.17
C ILE A 46 -0.41 4.24 -4.69
N LEU A 47 0.73 4.40 -4.03
CA LEU A 47 0.78 4.92 -2.67
C LEU A 47 1.04 6.43 -2.68
N GLU A 48 0.23 7.14 -1.90
CA GLU A 48 0.39 8.55 -1.51
C GLU A 48 0.27 9.60 -2.65
N PRO A 49 -0.90 10.28 -2.72
CA PRO A 49 -0.86 11.74 -2.62
C PRO A 49 -1.75 12.20 -1.47
N GLN A 50 -1.27 12.07 -0.22
CA GLN A 50 -1.96 12.74 0.87
C GLN A 50 -1.79 14.26 0.71
N GLN A 51 -2.94 14.93 0.64
CA GLN A 51 -3.19 16.35 0.40
C GLN A 51 -3.39 16.71 -1.08
N GLN A 52 -4.32 17.65 -1.28
CA GLN A 52 -4.93 18.10 -2.53
C GLN A 52 -3.94 18.67 -3.54
N ILE A 53 -2.99 17.87 -3.99
CA ILE A 53 -2.09 18.28 -5.04
C ILE A 53 -2.73 17.85 -6.36
N GLN A 54 -3.53 18.76 -6.95
CA GLN A 54 -3.89 18.70 -8.37
C GLN A 54 -2.59 18.79 -9.18
N GLN A 55 -1.88 17.67 -9.32
CA GLN A 55 -0.66 17.62 -10.10
C GLN A 55 -0.75 16.50 -11.11
N TRP A 56 -0.49 16.89 -12.35
CA TRP A 56 -0.35 16.00 -13.47
C TRP A 56 1.04 15.39 -13.39
N PHE A 57 1.10 14.06 -13.43
CA PHE A 57 2.37 13.37 -13.53
C PHE A 57 2.68 13.13 -15.00
N CYS A 58 3.95 13.23 -15.35
CA CYS A 58 4.44 12.58 -16.55
C CYS A 58 3.93 11.14 -16.55
N CYS A 59 3.25 10.73 -17.63
CA CYS A 59 2.82 9.35 -17.82
C CYS A 59 4.02 8.38 -17.95
N LEU A 60 5.22 8.68 -17.45
CA LEU A 60 6.41 7.85 -17.55
C LEU A 60 6.75 7.28 -16.17
N VAL A 61 7.06 5.98 -16.13
CA VAL A 61 7.52 5.32 -14.91
C VAL A 61 9.04 5.43 -14.81
N ARG A 62 9.52 5.96 -13.69
CA ARG A 62 10.93 5.87 -13.33
C ARG A 62 11.24 4.52 -12.70
N VAL A 63 12.31 3.90 -13.17
CA VAL A 63 12.99 2.72 -12.60
C VAL A 63 14.45 3.08 -12.34
N ALA A 64 15.20 2.19 -11.66
CA ALA A 64 16.60 2.46 -11.33
C ALA A 64 17.46 2.62 -12.60
N ASP A 65 17.11 1.88 -13.66
CA ASP A 65 17.79 1.86 -14.96
C ASP A 65 17.36 3.00 -15.91
N GLY A 66 16.46 3.89 -15.50
CA GLY A 66 15.96 5.00 -16.32
C GLY A 66 14.44 5.10 -16.36
N TRP A 67 13.89 5.46 -17.52
CA TRP A 67 12.46 5.56 -17.78
C TRP A 67 11.97 4.30 -18.48
N LEU A 68 10.96 3.65 -17.89
CA LEU A 68 10.36 2.44 -18.44
C LEU A 68 9.61 2.78 -19.74
N TYR A 69 9.80 1.96 -20.77
CA TYR A 69 9.02 1.96 -21.99
C TYR A 69 8.50 0.54 -22.29
N TYR A 70 7.49 0.43 -23.14
CA TYR A 70 6.94 -0.82 -23.65
C TYR A 70 6.95 -0.82 -25.18
N GLY A 71 7.22 -2.00 -25.76
CA GLY A 71 7.20 -2.23 -27.19
C GLY A 71 8.58 -2.13 -27.84
N ALA A 72 8.67 -2.54 -29.10
CA ALA A 72 9.92 -2.51 -29.84
C ALA A 72 10.19 -1.12 -30.45
N PRO A 73 11.42 -0.61 -30.39
CA PRO A 73 11.82 0.58 -31.14
C PRO A 73 11.51 0.44 -32.65
N PRO A 74 11.13 1.53 -33.35
CA PRO A 74 11.04 2.91 -32.87
C PRO A 74 9.71 3.25 -32.16
N ASN A 75 8.76 2.31 -32.11
CA ASN A 75 7.41 2.53 -31.59
C ASN A 75 7.32 2.23 -30.08
N ALA A 76 8.32 2.66 -29.31
CA ALA A 76 8.31 2.52 -27.86
C ALA A 76 7.31 3.51 -27.25
N TYR A 77 6.45 3.01 -26.37
CA TYR A 77 5.46 3.80 -25.67
C TYR A 77 5.77 3.85 -24.18
N SER A 78 5.22 4.83 -23.48
CA SER A 78 5.17 4.70 -22.04
C SER A 78 4.30 3.50 -21.65
N PRO A 79 4.74 2.63 -20.73
CA PRO A 79 3.99 1.48 -20.26
C PRO A 79 2.96 1.89 -19.21
N LEU A 80 2.88 3.17 -18.86
CA LEU A 80 1.92 3.64 -17.90
C LEU A 80 0.66 4.14 -18.59
N THR A 81 -0.31 3.26 -18.65
CA THR A 81 -1.71 3.65 -18.77
C THR A 81 -2.31 3.48 -17.42
N LEU A 82 -2.36 4.58 -16.69
CA LEU A 82 -3.19 4.61 -15.50
C LEU A 82 -4.63 4.59 -16.02
N THR A 83 -5.30 3.46 -15.95
CA THR A 83 -6.76 3.42 -15.85
C THR A 83 -7.04 3.02 -14.42
N ASP A 84 -7.79 3.83 -13.67
CA ASP A 84 -8.38 3.34 -12.44
C ASP A 84 -9.35 2.23 -12.87
N GLY A 85 -9.43 1.11 -12.15
CA GLY A 85 -10.34 0.01 -12.52
C GLY A 85 -11.83 0.39 -12.59
N PHE A 86 -12.16 1.67 -12.40
CA PHE A 86 -13.47 2.29 -12.36
C PHE A 86 -13.77 3.21 -13.56
N SER A 87 -12.76 3.70 -14.29
CA SER A 87 -12.95 4.53 -15.48
C SER A 87 -11.92 4.24 -16.57
N SER A 88 -12.35 4.34 -17.82
CA SER A 88 -11.47 4.23 -19.00
C SER A 88 -10.64 5.50 -19.24
N ALA A 89 -10.45 6.35 -18.23
CA ALA A 89 -9.74 7.62 -18.35
C ALA A 89 -8.26 7.48 -17.99
N ASN A 90 -7.40 8.23 -18.69
CA ASN A 90 -5.97 8.34 -18.42
C ASN A 90 -5.73 9.05 -17.07
N VAL A 91 -5.39 8.30 -16.02
CA VAL A 91 -5.14 8.84 -14.66
C VAL A 91 -3.76 9.50 -14.52
N CYS A 92 -3.06 9.85 -15.61
CA CYS A 92 -1.91 10.76 -15.50
C CYS A 92 -2.33 12.14 -14.93
N SER A 93 -3.63 12.42 -14.93
CA SER A 93 -4.30 13.34 -14.03
C SER A 93 -4.96 12.56 -12.87
N ILE A 94 -4.34 12.53 -11.70
CA ILE A 94 -5.02 12.05 -10.48
C ILE A 94 -5.94 13.19 -10.03
N TYR A 95 -7.11 13.32 -10.66
CA TYR A 95 -8.00 14.46 -10.45
C TYR A 95 -8.90 14.32 -9.22
N ASN A 96 -8.95 13.15 -8.57
CA ASN A 96 -9.78 12.89 -7.40
C ASN A 96 -9.07 11.93 -6.42
N ASN A 97 -9.63 11.77 -5.22
CA ASN A 97 -9.11 11.10 -4.01
C ASN A 97 -8.72 9.61 -4.14
N TYR A 98 -8.06 9.19 -5.22
CA TYR A 98 -7.65 7.82 -5.53
C TYR A 98 -6.41 7.39 -4.72
N ASN A 99 -6.41 7.67 -3.42
CA ASN A 99 -5.43 7.12 -2.51
C ASN A 99 -5.54 5.59 -2.53
N ASN A 100 -4.42 4.90 -2.72
CA ASN A 100 -4.35 3.43 -2.74
C ASN A 100 -5.12 2.77 -3.88
N ALA A 101 -5.34 3.45 -5.01
CA ALA A 101 -5.90 2.80 -6.19
C ALA A 101 -4.94 1.77 -6.79
N VAL A 102 -5.49 0.64 -7.23
CA VAL A 102 -4.78 -0.31 -8.09
C VAL A 102 -4.83 0.23 -9.52
N VAL A 103 -3.66 0.31 -10.16
CA VAL A 103 -3.50 0.74 -11.54
C VAL A 103 -2.81 -0.34 -12.35
N THR A 104 -3.21 -0.44 -13.60
CA THR A 104 -2.62 -1.38 -14.56
C THR A 104 -1.49 -0.72 -15.34
N LEU A 105 -0.60 -1.54 -15.88
CA LEU A 105 0.33 -1.15 -16.95
C LEU A 105 -0.40 -1.25 -18.30
N GLY A 106 0.05 -0.48 -19.29
CA GLY A 106 -0.57 -0.43 -20.60
C GLY A 106 -0.18 0.80 -21.43
N THR A 107 -0.75 0.91 -22.64
CA THR A 107 -0.63 2.11 -23.50
C THR A 107 -2.01 2.59 -23.96
N THR A 108 -2.33 3.88 -23.79
CA THR A 108 -3.45 4.53 -24.49
C THR A 108 -3.00 5.09 -25.82
N THR A 109 -2.80 4.21 -26.78
CA THR A 109 -2.71 4.59 -28.19
C THR A 109 -4.04 4.28 -28.87
N THR A 110 -4.15 4.45 -30.19
CA THR A 110 -5.35 4.11 -30.97
C THR A 110 -5.84 2.66 -30.79
N THR A 111 -5.03 1.78 -30.20
CA THR A 111 -5.38 0.38 -29.90
C THR A 111 -5.69 0.09 -28.43
N ASN A 112 -5.59 1.06 -27.51
CA ASN A 112 -5.86 0.93 -26.05
C ASN A 112 -5.50 -0.43 -25.46
N VAL A 113 -4.22 -0.64 -25.15
CA VAL A 113 -3.75 -1.91 -24.57
C VAL A 113 -3.62 -1.74 -23.06
N ASN A 114 -4.53 -2.34 -22.29
CA ASN A 114 -4.44 -2.42 -20.83
C ASN A 114 -4.08 -3.85 -20.42
N PHE A 115 -3.02 -3.99 -19.62
CA PHE A 115 -2.57 -5.27 -19.09
C PHE A 115 -3.21 -5.53 -17.73
N ASN A 116 -4.48 -5.93 -17.69
CA ASN A 116 -5.10 -6.39 -16.44
C ASN A 116 -4.36 -7.61 -15.86
N THR A 117 -3.81 -8.41 -16.76
CA THR A 117 -2.85 -9.48 -16.47
C THR A 117 -1.66 -9.31 -17.41
N LEU A 118 -0.47 -9.59 -16.90
CA LEU A 118 0.76 -9.67 -17.67
C LEU A 118 1.11 -11.13 -17.97
N THR A 119 1.83 -11.32 -19.07
CA THR A 119 2.47 -12.56 -19.50
C THR A 119 3.99 -12.37 -19.60
N LEU A 120 4.74 -13.48 -19.67
CA LEU A 120 6.19 -13.41 -19.91
C LEU A 120 6.55 -12.68 -21.21
N ALA A 121 5.73 -12.83 -22.26
CA ALA A 121 5.94 -12.17 -23.54
C ALA A 121 5.75 -10.65 -23.43
N GLU A 122 4.79 -10.19 -22.64
CA GLU A 122 4.56 -8.75 -22.41
C GLU A 122 5.67 -8.15 -21.54
N ILE A 123 6.05 -8.79 -20.42
CA ILE A 123 7.11 -8.24 -19.57
C ILE A 123 8.46 -8.19 -20.31
N SER A 124 8.72 -9.11 -21.24
CA SER A 124 9.94 -9.12 -22.05
C SER A 124 10.07 -7.92 -23.01
N GLN A 125 8.96 -7.24 -23.28
CA GLN A 125 8.92 -6.04 -24.12
C GLN A 125 9.14 -4.75 -23.32
N PHE A 126 9.26 -4.83 -21.99
CA PHE A 126 9.67 -3.68 -21.20
C PHE A 126 11.16 -3.41 -21.36
N GLY A 127 11.51 -2.15 -21.57
CA GLY A 127 12.88 -1.67 -21.58
C GLY A 127 13.02 -0.37 -20.80
N SER A 128 14.25 0.12 -20.64
CA SER A 128 14.52 1.43 -20.05
C SER A 128 15.39 2.32 -20.93
N PHE A 129 15.24 3.64 -20.82
CA PHE A 129 16.15 4.62 -21.41
C PHE A 129 16.50 5.74 -20.41
N THR A 130 17.70 6.30 -20.53
CA THR A 130 18.19 7.36 -19.62
C THR A 130 18.08 8.76 -20.22
N THR A 131 17.97 8.87 -21.54
CA THR A 131 17.79 10.13 -22.26
C THR A 131 16.32 10.38 -22.56
N GLY A 132 15.68 11.29 -21.81
CA GLY A 132 14.27 11.62 -21.98
C GLY A 132 14.02 13.11 -22.18
N SER A 133 13.99 13.56 -23.44
CA SER A 133 13.35 14.83 -23.85
C SER A 133 11.84 14.67 -24.10
N GLN A 134 11.24 13.54 -23.74
CA GLN A 134 9.90 13.15 -24.19
C GLN A 134 8.76 13.38 -23.19
N CYS A 135 9.03 14.10 -22.10
CA CYS A 135 7.96 14.68 -21.31
C CYS A 135 7.76 16.17 -21.62
N THR A 136 7.73 16.50 -22.91
CA THR A 136 7.14 17.77 -23.35
C THR A 136 5.64 17.57 -23.40
N ALA A 137 4.99 17.86 -22.29
CA ALA A 137 3.58 18.23 -22.30
C ALA A 137 3.34 19.24 -23.45
N PRO A 138 2.27 19.13 -24.24
CA PRO A 138 1.89 20.19 -25.18
C PRO A 138 1.68 21.53 -24.45
N ASP A 139 1.29 21.46 -23.18
CA ASP A 139 0.95 22.56 -22.31
C ASP A 139 1.73 22.33 -21.01
N ASN A 140 2.48 23.32 -20.52
CA ASN A 140 3.48 23.24 -19.44
C ASN A 140 2.95 22.79 -18.04
N GLU A 141 1.94 21.94 -17.98
CA GLU A 141 1.15 21.50 -16.83
C GLU A 141 1.59 20.15 -16.26
N PHE A 142 2.38 19.33 -16.97
CA PHE A 142 3.08 18.21 -16.32
C PHE A 142 4.14 18.79 -15.40
N GLY A 143 3.90 18.72 -14.08
CA GLY A 143 4.87 19.17 -13.09
C GLY A 143 6.18 18.39 -13.20
N ASN A 144 7.24 18.87 -12.55
CA ASN A 144 8.53 18.15 -12.40
C ASN A 144 8.41 16.82 -11.62
N ASN A 145 7.20 16.31 -11.41
CA ASN A 145 6.91 15.14 -10.63
C ASN A 145 6.81 13.93 -11.52
N THR A 146 7.38 12.84 -11.04
CA THR A 146 7.52 11.61 -11.80
C THR A 146 7.03 10.47 -10.93
N ILE A 147 6.38 9.49 -11.53
CA ILE A 147 5.93 8.31 -10.81
C ILE A 147 7.03 7.26 -10.84
N THR A 148 7.43 6.76 -9.69
CA THR A 148 8.54 5.83 -9.55
C THR A 148 8.02 4.47 -9.12
N LEU A 149 8.52 3.40 -9.73
CA LEU A 149 8.26 2.03 -9.29
C LEU A 149 9.24 1.65 -8.20
N TYR A 150 8.71 1.21 -7.06
CA TYR A 150 9.51 0.72 -5.94
C TYR A 150 9.30 -0.78 -5.73
N LYS A 151 10.38 -1.45 -5.28
CA LYS A 151 10.39 -2.85 -4.88
C LYS A 151 10.74 -2.95 -3.40
N ARG A 152 10.05 -3.85 -2.70
CA ARG A 152 10.37 -4.18 -1.30
C ARG A 152 11.66 -4.99 -1.20
N VAL A 153 12.63 -4.48 -0.44
CA VAL A 153 13.92 -5.16 -0.15
C VAL A 153 13.95 -5.87 1.19
N SER A 154 13.08 -5.46 2.12
CA SER A 154 12.97 -6.07 3.44
C SER A 154 11.51 -6.18 3.87
N PRO A 155 11.10 -7.29 4.53
CA PRO A 155 9.75 -7.39 5.11
C PRO A 155 9.52 -6.26 6.13
N PRO A 156 8.29 -5.75 6.30
CA PRO A 156 8.04 -4.69 7.27
C PRO A 156 8.31 -5.16 8.71
N PRO A 157 8.79 -4.30 9.61
CA PRO A 157 9.02 -4.68 11.01
C PRO A 157 7.72 -5.06 11.73
N TYR A 158 6.59 -4.49 11.28
CA TYR A 158 5.26 -4.78 11.79
C TYR A 158 4.26 -4.96 10.65
N LEU A 159 3.29 -5.85 10.83
CA LEU A 159 2.15 -6.02 9.92
C LEU A 159 0.90 -6.41 10.69
N ILE A 160 -0.26 -6.23 10.07
CA ILE A 160 -1.55 -6.70 10.56
C ILE A 160 -2.04 -7.82 9.66
N THR A 161 -2.52 -8.90 10.25
CA THR A 161 -3.04 -10.07 9.53
C THR A 161 -4.10 -10.78 10.34
N LEU A 162 -4.82 -11.73 9.73
CA LEU A 162 -5.73 -12.61 10.45
C LEU A 162 -4.96 -13.47 11.45
N TYR A 163 -5.55 -13.67 12.62
CA TYR A 163 -4.98 -14.46 13.70
C TYR A 163 -6.08 -15.20 14.45
N GLY A 164 -5.80 -16.45 14.83
CA GLY A 164 -6.73 -17.28 15.57
C GLY A 164 -6.49 -18.77 15.33
N PRO A 165 -7.27 -19.63 16.00
CA PRO A 165 -7.20 -21.07 15.78
C PRO A 165 -7.38 -21.43 14.31
N GLY A 166 -6.46 -22.21 13.75
CA GLY A 166 -6.49 -22.63 12.34
C GLY A 166 -5.96 -21.60 11.33
N VAL A 167 -5.57 -20.39 11.78
CA VAL A 167 -4.90 -19.40 10.93
C VAL A 167 -3.39 -19.47 11.17
N PRO A 168 -2.59 -20.00 10.23
CA PRO A 168 -1.15 -20.04 10.39
C PRO A 168 -0.58 -18.62 10.40
N LEU A 169 0.46 -18.38 11.21
CA LEU A 169 1.22 -17.14 11.10
C LEU A 169 1.79 -17.02 9.67
N PRO A 170 1.86 -15.80 9.10
CA PRO A 170 2.32 -15.60 7.72
C PRO A 170 3.70 -16.17 7.44
N SER A 171 4.57 -16.24 8.45
CA SER A 171 5.84 -16.94 8.39
C SER A 171 6.42 -17.14 9.80
N ALA A 172 7.42 -18.02 9.91
CA ALA A 172 8.22 -18.20 11.13
C ALA A 172 9.06 -16.97 11.52
N SER A 173 9.15 -15.94 10.65
CA SER A 173 9.89 -14.71 10.91
C SER A 173 9.09 -13.66 11.68
N TYR A 174 7.81 -13.95 11.98
CA TYR A 174 6.93 -13.06 12.74
C TYR A 174 6.37 -13.78 13.98
N ALA A 175 6.17 -13.01 15.04
CA ALA A 175 5.40 -13.41 16.21
C ALA A 175 4.34 -12.36 16.52
N LEU A 176 3.38 -12.69 17.38
CA LEU A 176 2.49 -11.68 17.96
C LEU A 176 3.32 -10.57 18.60
N ALA A 177 2.99 -9.32 18.30
CA ALA A 177 3.55 -8.18 19.01
C ALA A 177 3.08 -8.22 20.47
N THR A 178 3.88 -7.64 21.37
CA THR A 178 3.48 -7.34 22.74
C THR A 178 2.87 -5.93 22.82
N LEU A 179 2.17 -5.62 23.90
CA LEU A 179 1.73 -4.26 24.20
C LEU A 179 2.94 -3.32 24.28
N ALA A 180 4.04 -3.78 24.90
CA ALA A 180 5.29 -3.03 24.97
C ALA A 180 5.86 -2.72 23.57
N ASP A 181 5.74 -3.66 22.62
CA ASP A 181 6.15 -3.41 21.24
C ASP A 181 5.32 -2.31 20.59
N VAL A 182 3.99 -2.35 20.74
CA VAL A 182 3.08 -1.34 20.16
C VAL A 182 3.26 0.04 20.83
N GLN A 183 3.62 0.05 22.11
CA GLN A 183 3.94 1.27 22.85
C GLN A 183 5.33 1.84 22.54
N SER A 184 6.21 1.05 21.92
CA SER A 184 7.60 1.41 21.72
C SER A 184 7.80 2.53 20.70
N GLU A 185 8.90 3.27 20.88
CA GLU A 185 9.38 4.25 19.89
C GLU A 185 9.64 3.60 18.53
N ALA A 186 10.15 2.36 18.51
CA ALA A 186 10.43 1.62 17.28
C ALA A 186 9.15 1.37 16.46
N PHE A 187 8.04 1.04 17.11
CA PHE A 187 6.74 0.88 16.44
C PHE A 187 6.24 2.22 15.90
N GLY A 188 6.25 3.28 16.71
CA GLY A 188 5.85 4.62 16.29
C GLY A 188 6.68 5.13 15.10
N ALA A 189 8.00 4.94 15.15
CA ALA A 189 8.91 5.30 14.06
C ALA A 189 8.63 4.51 12.78
N ALA A 190 8.45 3.19 12.88
CA ALA A 190 8.12 2.35 11.72
C ALA A 190 6.77 2.73 11.09
N TYR A 191 5.75 2.94 11.92
CA TYR A 191 4.42 3.36 11.52
C TYR A 191 4.47 4.73 10.82
N ASN A 192 5.10 5.72 11.46
CA ASN A 192 5.22 7.07 10.93
C ASN A 192 6.06 7.07 9.65
N ALA A 193 7.14 6.30 9.57
CA ALA A 193 7.98 6.17 8.37
C ALA A 193 7.19 5.65 7.16
N ALA A 194 6.29 4.71 7.42
CA ALA A 194 5.45 4.08 6.41
C ALA A 194 4.19 4.90 6.06
N GLY A 195 3.79 5.87 6.89
CA GLY A 195 2.48 6.53 6.78
C GLY A 195 1.31 5.64 7.22
N GLY A 196 1.57 4.65 8.07
CA GLY A 196 0.59 3.67 8.53
C GLY A 196 1.21 2.30 8.82
N ILE A 197 0.36 1.29 8.92
CA ILE A 197 0.72 -0.11 9.07
C ILE A 197 0.09 -0.93 7.95
N ASN A 198 0.80 -1.95 7.49
CA ASN A 198 0.26 -2.77 6.42
C ASN A 198 -0.66 -3.84 6.94
N VAL A 199 -1.84 -3.95 6.33
CA VAL A 199 -2.73 -5.08 6.48
C VAL A 199 -2.50 -6.05 5.32
N THR A 200 -2.27 -7.32 5.63
CA THR A 200 -2.24 -8.38 4.61
C THR A 200 -3.65 -8.63 4.11
N GLY A 201 -3.82 -8.85 2.81
CA GLY A 201 -5.11 -9.20 2.27
C GLY A 201 -5.61 -10.55 2.80
N PHE A 202 -6.93 -10.73 2.83
CA PHE A 202 -7.59 -11.95 3.28
C PHE A 202 -8.87 -12.21 2.49
N GLU A 203 -9.16 -13.50 2.25
CA GLU A 203 -10.32 -13.94 1.46
C GLU A 203 -11.64 -13.85 2.23
N SER A 204 -12.73 -13.98 1.49
CA SER A 204 -14.07 -13.46 1.76
C SER A 204 -14.93 -14.18 2.79
N ASP A 205 -14.52 -15.36 3.25
CA ASP A 205 -15.46 -16.28 3.90
C ASP A 205 -15.24 -16.39 5.42
N ILE A 206 -14.34 -15.58 5.97
CA ILE A 206 -14.00 -15.60 7.39
C ILE A 206 -14.78 -14.50 8.12
N SER A 207 -15.74 -14.90 8.96
CA SER A 207 -16.27 -14.01 9.99
C SER A 207 -15.15 -13.67 10.96
N MET A 208 -14.72 -12.41 10.97
CA MET A 208 -13.62 -11.92 11.79
C MET A 208 -14.08 -10.77 12.66
N CYS A 209 -13.37 -10.59 13.78
CA CYS A 209 -13.57 -9.43 14.61
C CYS A 209 -12.59 -8.30 14.30
N CYS A 210 -13.15 -7.10 14.19
CA CYS A 210 -12.48 -5.84 13.92
C CYS A 210 -11.69 -5.26 15.10
N VAL A 211 -10.90 -6.09 15.79
CA VAL A 211 -10.08 -5.63 16.92
C VAL A 211 -8.67 -6.14 16.75
N LEU A 212 -7.70 -5.25 16.95
CA LEU A 212 -6.29 -5.61 16.96
C LEU A 212 -5.92 -6.40 18.21
N GLN A 213 -5.40 -7.59 18.00
CA GLN A 213 -4.86 -8.46 19.04
C GLN A 213 -3.34 -8.32 19.13
N VAL A 214 -2.83 -8.40 20.36
CA VAL A 214 -1.43 -8.55 20.75
C VAL A 214 -1.30 -9.73 21.72
N THR A 215 -0.09 -10.04 22.16
CA THR A 215 0.21 -11.16 23.06
C THR A 215 -0.61 -11.14 24.35
N GLU A 216 -0.82 -9.94 24.92
CA GLU A 216 -1.49 -9.73 26.20
C GLU A 216 -3.02 -9.65 26.11
N GLY A 217 -3.58 -9.63 24.89
CA GLY A 217 -5.02 -9.57 24.68
C GLY A 217 -5.42 -8.63 23.53
N TRP A 218 -6.59 -8.04 23.64
CA TRP A 218 -7.15 -7.12 22.64
C TRP A 218 -6.75 -5.69 22.96
N LEU A 219 -6.20 -5.00 21.96
CA LEU A 219 -5.81 -3.60 22.10
C LEU A 219 -7.03 -2.70 22.32
N TYR A 220 -6.87 -1.81 23.28
CA TYR A 220 -7.85 -0.85 23.74
C TYR A 220 -7.20 0.52 23.85
N ASN A 221 -7.95 1.59 23.53
CA ASN A 221 -7.49 2.94 23.78
C ASN A 221 -8.22 3.53 25.00
N THR A 222 -7.47 3.79 26.07
CA THR A 222 -7.99 4.36 27.33
C THR A 222 -8.46 5.80 27.23
N ASN A 223 -8.05 6.53 26.18
CA ASN A 223 -8.43 7.92 25.95
C ASN A 223 -8.73 8.10 24.45
N PRO A 224 -10.01 8.01 24.04
CA PRO A 224 -11.21 8.37 24.80
C PRO A 224 -11.94 7.21 25.53
N GLY A 225 -11.36 6.01 25.60
CA GLY A 225 -11.97 4.88 26.30
C GLY A 225 -12.78 3.94 25.38
N TYR A 226 -12.41 3.83 24.11
CA TYR A 226 -13.14 3.05 23.10
C TYR A 226 -12.52 1.69 22.83
N TYR A 227 -13.40 0.69 22.75
CA TYR A 227 -13.17 -0.59 22.08
C TYR A 227 -13.86 -0.50 20.72
N PRO A 228 -13.25 -0.90 19.59
CA PRO A 228 -11.88 -1.38 19.35
C PRO A 228 -10.93 -0.48 18.53
N LEU A 229 -9.63 -0.76 18.62
CA LEU A 229 -8.65 -0.28 17.63
C LEU A 229 -8.65 -1.20 16.40
N SER A 230 -8.75 -0.61 15.20
CA SER A 230 -8.79 -1.33 13.92
C SER A 230 -7.95 -0.64 12.84
N PRO A 231 -7.59 -1.34 11.75
CA PRO A 231 -7.09 -0.72 10.54
C PRO A 231 -8.14 0.22 9.94
N TYR A 232 -7.68 1.40 9.54
CA TYR A 232 -8.50 2.49 9.04
C TYR A 232 -7.91 3.03 7.74
N THR A 233 -8.73 3.16 6.69
CA THR A 233 -8.30 3.73 5.40
C THR A 233 -9.01 5.05 5.15
N THR A 234 -8.25 6.14 5.02
CA THR A 234 -8.78 7.45 4.64
C THR A 234 -9.24 7.44 3.17
N GLY A 235 -10.48 7.82 2.88
CA GLY A 235 -10.93 8.13 1.51
C GLY A 235 -11.96 7.17 0.89
N LEU A 236 -12.21 6.02 1.52
CA LEU A 236 -13.53 5.38 1.39
C LEU A 236 -14.50 6.25 2.19
N ALA A 237 -15.75 6.42 1.73
CA ALA A 237 -16.71 7.35 2.34
C ALA A 237 -16.68 7.31 3.89
N PRO A 238 -16.95 8.42 4.60
CA PRO A 238 -16.68 8.63 6.04
C PRO A 238 -17.30 7.65 7.06
N ASN A 239 -17.84 6.52 6.59
CA ASN A 239 -18.51 5.47 7.35
C ASN A 239 -18.07 4.04 6.91
N HIS A 240 -17.01 3.89 6.11
CA HIS A 240 -16.53 2.57 5.66
C HIS A 240 -15.44 2.04 6.59
N GLU A 241 -15.90 1.34 7.62
CA GLU A 241 -15.09 0.48 8.48
C GLU A 241 -14.42 -0.60 7.61
N ALA A 242 -13.09 -0.60 7.53
CA ALA A 242 -12.34 -1.55 6.72
C ALA A 242 -11.72 -2.67 7.57
N CYS A 243 -12.53 -3.37 8.37
CA CYS A 243 -12.36 -4.83 8.44
C CYS A 243 -13.61 -5.52 7.93
N ALA A 244 -14.04 -5.04 6.77
CA ALA A 244 -14.83 -5.83 5.84
C ALA A 244 -14.03 -7.08 5.43
N ALA A 245 -14.74 -8.18 5.21
CA ALA A 245 -14.25 -9.24 4.33
C ALA A 245 -13.80 -8.62 2.98
N PHE A 246 -12.97 -9.31 2.22
CA PHE A 246 -12.47 -8.83 0.90
C PHE A 246 -11.46 -7.67 0.96
N MET A 247 -10.50 -7.71 1.89
CA MET A 247 -9.39 -6.77 1.83
C MET A 247 -8.27 -7.29 0.94
N SER A 248 -7.89 -6.50 -0.07
CA SER A 248 -6.58 -6.62 -0.70
C SER A 248 -5.49 -6.14 0.28
N SER A 249 -4.22 -6.50 0.04
CA SER A 249 -3.14 -5.99 0.87
C SER A 249 -3.08 -4.47 0.73
N GLN A 250 -3.14 -3.75 1.84
CA GLN A 250 -3.16 -2.28 1.82
C GLN A 250 -2.41 -1.67 3.00
N LEU A 251 -2.05 -0.40 2.84
CA LEU A 251 -1.59 0.44 3.93
C LEU A 251 -2.82 1.04 4.62
N SER A 252 -2.87 0.92 5.94
CA SER A 252 -3.96 1.43 6.77
C SER A 252 -3.41 2.13 8.00
N LEU A 253 -4.15 3.08 8.53
CA LEU A 253 -3.89 3.67 9.83
C LEU A 253 -4.40 2.75 10.94
N ILE A 254 -3.88 2.88 12.15
CA ILE A 254 -4.58 2.39 13.35
C ILE A 254 -5.58 3.47 13.73
N GLY A 255 -6.84 3.10 13.93
CA GLY A 255 -7.90 4.03 14.30
C GLY A 255 -8.78 3.47 15.41
N ILE A 256 -9.56 4.34 16.04
CA ILE A 256 -10.56 3.98 17.05
C ILE A 256 -11.92 3.79 16.37
N MET A 257 -12.55 2.63 16.55
CA MET A 257 -13.94 2.39 16.15
C MET A 257 -14.94 2.75 17.28
N GLY A 258 -16.14 3.18 16.90
CA GLY A 258 -17.24 3.44 17.85
C GLY A 258 -17.33 4.88 18.39
N GLY A 259 -16.59 5.84 17.82
CA GLY A 259 -16.64 7.28 18.12
C GLY A 259 -16.65 8.11 16.83
N ALA A 260 -16.29 9.41 16.90
CA ALA A 260 -15.87 10.12 15.69
C ALA A 260 -14.66 9.36 15.13
N GLU A 261 -14.85 8.68 14.01
CA GLU A 261 -13.85 7.77 13.43
C GLU A 261 -12.57 8.53 13.10
N VAL A 262 -11.52 8.32 13.91
CA VAL A 262 -10.24 9.01 13.76
C VAL A 262 -9.14 7.97 13.64
N GLY A 263 -8.54 7.89 12.45
CA GLY A 263 -7.26 7.22 12.24
C GLY A 263 -6.10 8.06 12.76
N PHE A 264 -5.15 7.44 13.45
CA PHE A 264 -3.92 8.08 13.89
C PHE A 264 -3.00 8.27 12.68
N THR A 265 -2.95 9.47 12.10
CA THR A 265 -2.02 9.77 10.99
C THR A 265 -0.56 9.71 11.42
N THR A 266 -0.29 9.96 12.72
CA THR A 266 1.01 9.79 13.34
C THR A 266 0.86 9.16 14.72
N LEU A 267 1.89 8.41 15.14
CA LEU A 267 2.02 7.86 16.49
C LEU A 267 3.21 8.50 17.18
N ASN A 268 3.00 8.99 18.40
CA ASN A 268 4.06 9.44 19.29
C ASN A 268 3.89 8.76 20.66
N SER A 269 4.85 8.97 21.56
CA SER A 269 4.84 8.36 22.89
C SER A 269 3.57 8.68 23.70
N THR A 270 3.00 9.88 23.52
CA THR A 270 1.74 10.25 24.18
C THR A 270 0.58 9.42 23.64
N THR A 271 0.41 9.35 22.32
CA THR A 271 -0.65 8.56 21.68
C THR A 271 -0.52 7.07 22.04
N THR A 272 0.68 6.51 21.92
CA THR A 272 0.88 5.08 22.16
C THR A 272 0.75 4.71 23.64
N SER A 273 1.05 5.63 24.58
CA SER A 273 0.84 5.41 26.01
C SER A 273 -0.63 5.19 26.41
N HIS A 274 -1.57 5.62 25.57
CA HIS A 274 -2.99 5.38 25.81
C HIS A 274 -3.44 3.99 25.37
N PHE A 275 -2.63 3.28 24.58
CA PHE A 275 -2.90 1.90 24.21
C PHE A 275 -2.68 1.00 25.42
N THR A 276 -3.63 0.11 25.67
CA THR A 276 -3.55 -0.93 26.68
C THR A 276 -4.23 -2.19 26.14
N THR A 277 -4.33 -3.22 26.96
CA THR A 277 -5.01 -4.48 26.60
C THR A 277 -6.15 -4.80 27.54
N ASN A 278 -7.19 -5.43 26.99
CA ASN A 278 -8.20 -6.14 27.75
C ASN A 278 -8.09 -7.64 27.43
N SER A 279 -8.31 -8.50 28.42
CA SER A 279 -8.31 -9.96 28.28
C SER A 279 -9.70 -10.55 27.98
N THR A 280 -10.73 -9.71 27.95
CA THR A 280 -12.08 -10.12 27.56
C THR A 280 -12.25 -9.94 26.07
N ASN A 281 -12.66 -10.99 25.36
CA ASN A 281 -12.94 -10.92 23.92
C ASN A 281 -14.11 -9.94 23.67
N PRO A 282 -13.88 -8.76 23.07
CA PRO A 282 -14.94 -7.78 22.83
C PRO A 282 -15.92 -8.23 21.74
N CYS A 283 -15.61 -9.33 21.04
CA CYS A 283 -16.31 -9.80 19.85
C CYS A 283 -17.36 -10.87 20.16
N SER A 284 -17.48 -11.29 21.43
CA SER A 284 -18.46 -12.23 22.00
C SER A 284 -18.53 -13.65 21.40
N SER A 285 -18.36 -13.84 20.09
CA SER A 285 -18.55 -15.12 19.39
C SER A 285 -17.49 -15.43 18.31
N THR A 286 -16.70 -14.46 17.86
CA THR A 286 -15.69 -14.67 16.81
C THR A 286 -14.38 -15.20 17.40
N ILE A 287 -13.88 -16.31 16.83
CA ILE A 287 -12.59 -16.92 17.21
C ILE A 287 -11.40 -16.33 16.44
N THR A 288 -11.66 -15.66 15.33
CA THR A 288 -10.64 -15.05 14.47
C THR A 288 -10.66 -13.54 14.66
N SER A 289 -9.49 -12.98 14.94
CA SER A 289 -9.24 -11.55 15.05
C SER A 289 -8.23 -11.13 13.98
N ILE A 290 -7.92 -9.84 13.96
CA ILE A 290 -6.71 -9.34 13.32
C ILE A 290 -5.67 -9.11 14.40
N ALA A 291 -4.41 -9.42 14.14
CA ALA A 291 -3.32 -9.22 15.10
C ALA A 291 -2.21 -8.37 14.53
N ILE A 292 -1.55 -7.63 15.42
CA ILE A 292 -0.28 -6.99 15.09
C ILE A 292 0.82 -8.04 15.28
N LEU A 293 1.56 -8.30 14.21
CA LEU A 293 2.74 -9.14 14.25
C LEU A 293 4.00 -8.30 14.22
N LYS A 294 5.00 -8.69 15.01
CA LYS A 294 6.36 -8.13 15.03
C LYS A 294 7.32 -9.10 14.34
N ARG A 295 8.21 -8.55 13.51
CA ARG A 295 9.30 -9.30 12.88
C ARG A 295 10.36 -9.64 13.92
N LEU A 296 10.83 -10.89 13.94
CA LEU A 296 11.78 -11.38 14.93
C LEU A 296 13.24 -11.01 14.63
N TYR A 297 13.58 -10.88 13.34
CA TYR A 297 14.93 -10.59 12.82
C TYR A 297 14.82 -9.64 11.62
#